data_AF-A0A5Q2F6K2-F1
#
_entry.id   AF-A0A5Q2F6K2-F1
#
_cell.length_a   1.000
_cell.length_b   1.000
_cell.length_c   1.000
_cell.angle_alpha   90.00
_cell.angle_beta   90.00
_cell.angle_gamma   90.00
#
_symmetry.space_group_name_H-M   'P 1'
#
loop_
_entity.id
_entity.type
_entity.pdbx_description
1 polymer ?
#
loop_
_entity_poly.entity_id
_entity_poly.type
_entity_poly.pdbx_seq_one_letter_code
_entity_poly.pdbx_strand_id
1 'polypeptide(L)'
;MFEPDSRVVLMDQLRPPAGYRLEAAVTTTFTLHLPTALVAPLAFASYDMRTREDPIAALEAVRACADRVDIFCQAGQIAVPQQASDLMAFLEPMLHPVHRPRPGYLFHPKIWFLRYTAEDLPDAYRLICSTRNLADSRAWDAVVTLEGIAGGRRHDSNRSLARFLRQLPNWAVTDLAPERLARVNDLADRAERVDWSLPDHVSEMHFHAFGVPRLRAEPDFTGYRHLVISPFLDAAGIRHVSGANTRDVALVSRPEALDALGPESLAGLRRPGGEAVFVLDPLANADITAVEATTTEAGDARSAQPGSTKEPGSSASELVGLHAKVTVVERNRGETHVFIGSANATSAAYGGNVEFVVELVGRSQHLGVDAMMTLPDDPQTSANLRTLLQAYAPGADHPIPEEDAAVRDLENLLRTLAAVPFGITVEHVDGTYQLHLTSETELAIPADHVVQLALLTQPGISRTQTESGRTDACFQVVLPDITPFVTMRVTDPHGVTVSTVVHAPLENDPPNRLDEVLARQVDTPEKFLRFLSLLLGLSDPAALWTATTGPDGQSGGAWDPAFGGSTGIFELVVRALADRPEALRDLDRLVRRLRATDQGRNVLPQGFDELWATVMDVLEPREARR
;
A
#
# COMPACT_ATOMS: atom_id res chain seq x y z
N MET A 1 -10.32 -19.15 -12.48
CA MET A 1 -10.12 -17.68 -12.54
C MET A 1 -10.84 -16.93 -11.40
N PHE A 2 -11.99 -17.41 -10.90
CA PHE A 2 -12.61 -16.91 -9.65
C PHE A 2 -12.96 -18.09 -8.74
N GLU A 3 -11.94 -18.88 -8.39
CA GLU A 3 -12.11 -19.93 -7.39
C GLU A 3 -12.08 -19.28 -6.00
N PRO A 4 -13.17 -19.38 -5.22
CA PRO A 4 -13.26 -18.83 -3.86
C PRO A 4 -12.05 -19.12 -2.96
N ASP A 5 -11.46 -20.31 -3.14
CA ASP A 5 -10.41 -20.83 -2.28
C ASP A 5 -9.00 -20.41 -2.74
N SER A 6 -8.88 -19.80 -3.92
CA SER A 6 -7.61 -19.30 -4.45
C SER A 6 -7.24 -17.97 -3.80
N ARG A 7 -6.73 -18.03 -2.56
CA ARG A 7 -6.24 -16.85 -1.83
C ARG A 7 -4.89 -16.39 -2.36
N VAL A 8 -4.80 -15.11 -2.69
CA VAL A 8 -3.57 -14.45 -3.11
C VAL A 8 -3.14 -13.46 -2.03
N VAL A 9 -1.92 -13.60 -1.51
CA VAL A 9 -1.34 -12.70 -0.51
C VAL A 9 -0.50 -11.64 -1.23
N LEU A 10 -0.75 -10.36 -0.96
CA LEU A 10 -0.02 -9.26 -1.59
C LEU A 10 1.50 -9.37 -1.40
N MET A 11 1.94 -9.77 -0.21
CA MET A 11 3.36 -9.98 0.08
C MET A 11 4.01 -10.96 -0.91
N ASP A 12 3.35 -12.08 -1.20
CA ASP A 12 3.85 -13.07 -2.16
C ASP A 12 3.87 -12.52 -3.59
N GLN A 13 2.87 -11.71 -3.95
CA GLN A 13 2.78 -11.07 -5.27
C GLN A 13 3.83 -9.96 -5.47
N LEU A 14 4.39 -9.40 -4.41
CA LEU A 14 5.44 -8.38 -4.50
C LEU A 14 6.84 -8.99 -4.55
N ARG A 15 7.00 -10.24 -4.09
CA ARG A 15 8.29 -10.92 -4.04
C ARG A 15 8.93 -11.01 -5.45
N PRO A 16 10.21 -10.63 -5.62
CA PRO A 16 10.90 -10.81 -6.88
C PRO A 16 10.91 -12.28 -7.35
N PRO A 17 10.88 -12.54 -8.67
CA PRO A 17 11.15 -13.88 -9.19
C PRO A 17 12.51 -14.42 -8.73
N ALA A 18 12.70 -15.74 -8.74
CA ALA A 18 13.96 -16.35 -8.33
C ALA A 18 15.15 -15.80 -9.16
N GLY A 19 16.20 -15.34 -8.48
CA GLY A 19 17.39 -14.75 -9.11
C GLY A 19 17.25 -13.27 -9.48
N TYR A 20 16.07 -12.68 -9.31
CA TYR A 20 15.82 -11.27 -9.57
C TYR A 20 15.82 -10.43 -8.28
N ARG A 21 16.10 -9.14 -8.42
CA ARG A 21 15.96 -8.12 -7.37
C ARG A 21 15.04 -6.99 -7.83
N LEU A 22 14.41 -6.29 -6.89
CA LEU A 22 13.65 -5.09 -7.21
C LEU A 22 14.59 -3.95 -7.63
N GLU A 23 14.32 -3.37 -8.79
CA GLU A 23 15.00 -2.15 -9.28
C GLU A 23 14.15 -0.90 -9.02
N ALA A 24 12.84 -0.98 -9.32
CA ALA A 24 11.92 0.13 -9.14
C ALA A 24 10.47 -0.37 -9.03
N ALA A 25 9.67 0.30 -8.19
CA ALA A 25 8.23 0.06 -8.07
C ALA A 25 7.47 1.38 -7.93
N VAL A 26 6.33 1.45 -8.63
CA VAL A 26 5.33 2.50 -8.44
C VAL A 26 4.04 1.84 -8.02
N THR A 27 3.42 2.35 -6.96
CA THR A 27 2.08 1.92 -6.54
C THR A 27 1.15 3.10 -6.37
N THR A 28 -0.14 2.83 -6.54
CA THR A 28 -1.19 3.79 -6.26
C THR A 28 -2.22 3.19 -5.32
N THR A 29 -2.85 4.01 -4.49
CA THR A 29 -4.01 3.60 -3.66
C THR A 29 -4.91 4.80 -3.40
N PHE A 30 -6.17 4.58 -3.04
CA PHE A 30 -7.02 5.66 -2.54
C PHE A 30 -6.72 5.89 -1.06
N THR A 31 -7.12 4.93 -0.22
CA THR A 31 -6.84 4.91 1.21
C THR A 31 -5.50 4.23 1.46
N LEU A 32 -4.73 4.76 2.41
CA LEU A 32 -3.46 4.19 2.84
C LEU A 32 -3.41 4.05 4.35
N HIS A 33 -3.12 2.85 4.82
CA HIS A 33 -2.68 2.59 6.19
C HIS A 33 -1.15 2.47 6.17
N LEU A 34 -0.45 3.33 6.93
CA LEU A 34 1.01 3.31 7.00
C LEU A 34 1.58 1.93 7.37
N PRO A 35 1.01 1.15 8.30
CA PRO A 35 1.47 -0.21 8.57
C PRO A 35 1.37 -1.14 7.35
N THR A 36 0.30 -1.04 6.56
CA THR A 36 0.13 -1.85 5.34
C THR A 36 1.14 -1.48 4.26
N ALA A 37 1.57 -0.22 4.20
CA ALA A 37 2.62 0.22 3.28
C ALA A 37 3.97 -0.48 3.53
N LEU A 38 4.24 -0.87 4.78
CA LEU A 38 5.46 -1.61 5.17
C LEU A 38 5.50 -3.03 4.59
N VAL A 39 4.37 -3.60 4.17
CA VAL A 39 4.32 -4.96 3.56
C VAL A 39 5.20 -5.03 2.30
N ALA A 40 5.24 -3.96 1.51
CA ALA A 40 5.99 -3.95 0.26
C ALA A 40 7.52 -4.06 0.45
N PRO A 41 8.17 -3.18 1.23
CA PRO A 41 9.59 -3.33 1.52
C PRO A 41 9.93 -4.69 2.16
N LEU A 42 9.08 -5.18 3.06
CA LEU A 42 9.25 -6.51 3.66
C LEU A 42 9.20 -7.64 2.62
N ALA A 43 8.32 -7.55 1.63
CA ALA A 43 8.24 -8.52 0.55
C ALA A 43 9.48 -8.53 -0.35
N PHE A 44 10.04 -7.35 -0.64
CA PHE A 44 11.20 -7.20 -1.54
C PHE A 44 12.51 -7.67 -0.92
N ALA A 45 12.66 -7.50 0.40
CA ALA A 45 13.85 -7.94 1.13
C ALA A 45 14.05 -9.47 1.14
N SER A 46 13.11 -10.25 0.60
CA SER A 46 13.23 -11.68 0.35
C SER A 46 13.75 -12.44 1.56
N TYR A 47 12.91 -12.57 2.58
CA TYR A 47 13.19 -13.43 3.71
C TYR A 47 11.95 -14.20 4.16
N ASP A 48 12.18 -15.43 4.59
CA ASP A 48 11.18 -16.40 5.06
C ASP A 48 10.59 -15.91 6.39
N MET A 49 9.64 -14.97 6.34
CA MET A 49 8.94 -14.41 7.51
C MET A 49 7.92 -15.42 8.09
N ARG A 50 8.38 -16.64 8.41
CA ARG A 50 7.63 -17.58 9.26
C ARG A 50 7.81 -17.29 10.74
N THR A 51 8.63 -16.31 11.10
CA THR A 51 8.85 -15.88 12.50
C THR A 51 8.32 -14.48 12.74
N ARG A 52 7.42 -14.36 13.71
CA ARG A 52 6.88 -13.12 14.28
C ARG A 52 7.99 -12.11 14.63
N GLU A 53 7.66 -10.83 14.42
CA GLU A 53 8.21 -9.64 15.12
C GLU A 53 9.74 -9.55 15.21
N ASP A 54 10.43 -9.35 14.08
CA ASP A 54 11.81 -8.87 14.06
C ASP A 54 11.85 -7.43 13.51
N PRO A 55 11.76 -6.40 14.38
CA PRO A 55 11.82 -5.00 13.98
C PRO A 55 13.10 -4.64 13.22
N ILE A 56 14.21 -5.32 13.49
CA ILE A 56 15.51 -5.02 12.89
C ILE A 56 15.56 -5.53 11.46
N ALA A 57 15.06 -6.74 11.20
CA ALA A 57 14.86 -7.24 9.85
C ALA A 57 13.90 -6.36 9.05
N ALA A 58 12.83 -5.89 9.69
CA ALA A 58 11.89 -4.98 9.06
C ALA A 58 12.51 -3.62 8.70
N LEU A 59 13.28 -3.03 9.62
CA LEU A 59 13.97 -1.76 9.40
C LEU A 59 14.94 -1.84 8.23
N GLU A 60 15.76 -2.89 8.18
CA GLU A 60 16.72 -3.05 7.08
C GLU A 60 16.04 -3.32 5.74
N ALA A 61 14.98 -4.14 5.74
CA ALA A 61 14.18 -4.39 4.55
C ALA A 61 13.59 -3.10 3.98
N VAL A 62 13.05 -2.24 4.85
CA VAL A 62 12.48 -0.96 4.44
C VAL A 62 13.55 -0.02 3.94
N ARG A 63 14.66 0.12 4.68
CA ARG A 63 15.78 0.96 4.27
C ARG A 63 16.34 0.57 2.91
N ALA A 64 16.55 -0.72 2.65
CA ALA A 64 17.11 -1.21 1.40
C ALA A 64 16.21 -0.97 0.17
N CYS A 65 14.90 -0.76 0.37
CA CYS A 65 13.93 -0.59 -0.71
C CYS A 65 13.33 0.82 -0.79
N ALA A 66 13.50 1.66 0.23
CA ALA A 66 12.86 2.98 0.34
C ALA A 66 13.12 3.87 -0.89
N ASP A 67 14.34 3.83 -1.41
CA ASP A 67 14.74 4.63 -2.58
C ASP A 67 14.24 4.09 -3.92
N ARG A 68 13.61 2.91 -3.94
CA ARG A 68 13.14 2.22 -5.14
C ARG A 68 11.63 2.21 -5.29
N VAL A 69 10.91 2.57 -4.24
CA VAL A 69 9.44 2.48 -4.19
C VAL A 69 8.84 3.88 -4.08
N ASP A 70 7.83 4.15 -4.90
CA ASP A 70 7.01 5.37 -4.86
C ASP A 70 5.54 5.01 -4.71
N ILE A 71 4.89 5.55 -3.68
CA ILE A 71 3.51 5.28 -3.29
C ILE A 71 2.68 6.55 -3.46
N PHE A 72 1.81 6.58 -4.47
CA PHE A 72 0.89 7.68 -4.70
C PHE A 72 -0.46 7.40 -4.04
N CYS A 73 -0.92 8.29 -3.17
CA CYS A 73 -2.19 8.11 -2.46
C CYS A 73 -2.99 9.40 -2.40
N GLN A 74 -4.32 9.31 -2.30
CA GLN A 74 -5.16 10.51 -2.26
C GLN A 74 -4.84 11.35 -1.01
N ALA A 75 -4.54 12.65 -1.19
CA ALA A 75 -4.39 13.56 -0.06
C ALA A 75 -5.68 13.59 0.77
N GLY A 76 -5.53 13.45 2.09
CA GLY A 76 -6.63 13.31 3.05
C GLY A 76 -7.18 11.90 3.22
N GLN A 77 -6.49 10.88 2.68
CA GLN A 77 -6.86 9.47 2.79
C GLN A 77 -5.71 8.60 3.34
N ILE A 78 -4.81 9.20 4.12
CA ILE A 78 -3.80 8.44 4.88
C ILE A 78 -4.33 8.30 6.31
N ALA A 79 -4.67 7.08 6.71
CA ALA A 79 -5.20 6.82 8.04
C ALA A 79 -4.16 7.14 9.12
N VAL A 80 -4.61 7.73 10.22
CA VAL A 80 -3.76 7.99 11.39
C VAL A 80 -3.55 6.66 12.11
N PRO A 81 -2.32 6.17 12.27
CA PRO A 81 -2.08 4.90 12.94
C PRO A 81 -2.34 5.01 14.44
N GLN A 82 -2.84 3.94 15.06
CA GLN A 82 -3.01 3.87 16.52
C GLN A 82 -1.68 3.99 17.27
N GLN A 83 -0.59 3.51 16.67
CA GLN A 83 0.78 3.62 17.18
C GLN A 83 1.72 4.02 16.04
N ALA A 84 2.49 5.09 16.25
CA ALA A 84 3.54 5.50 15.34
C ALA A 84 4.80 4.67 15.63
N SER A 85 5.07 3.66 14.79
CA SER A 85 6.31 2.87 14.85
C SER A 85 7.46 3.62 14.18
N ASP A 86 8.67 3.45 14.69
CA ASP A 86 9.92 3.93 14.08
C ASP A 86 10.10 3.49 12.62
N LEU A 87 9.52 2.33 12.25
CA LEU A 87 9.49 1.83 10.87
C LEU A 87 8.83 2.82 9.89
N MET A 88 7.91 3.66 10.37
CA MET A 88 7.22 4.62 9.53
C MET A 88 8.15 5.72 9.02
N ALA A 89 9.23 6.02 9.72
CA ALA A 89 10.21 7.03 9.29
C ALA A 89 10.80 6.70 7.90
N PHE A 90 10.86 5.40 7.55
CA PHE A 90 11.40 4.97 6.25
C PHE A 90 10.36 5.02 5.11
N LEU A 91 9.08 5.20 5.43
CA LEU A 91 8.03 5.46 4.43
C LEU A 91 8.01 6.91 3.97
N GLU A 92 8.60 7.82 4.75
CA GLU A 92 8.64 9.26 4.49
C GLU A 92 9.04 9.59 3.04
N PRO A 93 10.18 9.12 2.50
CA PRO A 93 10.57 9.46 1.14
C PRO A 93 9.76 8.70 0.06
N MET A 94 9.04 7.64 0.43
CA MET A 94 8.25 6.82 -0.50
C MET A 94 6.87 7.41 -0.79
N LEU A 95 6.34 8.26 0.10
CA LEU A 95 4.95 8.68 0.06
C LEU A 95 4.73 10.00 -0.68
N HIS A 96 3.84 9.95 -1.68
CA HIS A 96 3.49 11.09 -2.51
C HIS A 96 1.96 11.29 -2.48
N PRO A 97 1.42 12.07 -1.52
CA PRO A 97 0.00 12.42 -1.54
C PRO A 97 -0.33 13.17 -2.83
N VAL A 98 -1.49 12.89 -3.41
CA VAL A 98 -1.93 13.50 -4.67
C VAL A 98 -3.19 14.33 -4.51
N HIS A 99 -3.27 15.40 -5.29
CA HIS A 99 -4.48 16.20 -5.42
C HIS A 99 -5.62 15.38 -6.03
N ARG A 100 -6.85 15.84 -5.74
CA ARG A 100 -8.00 15.42 -6.54
C ARG A 100 -7.79 15.85 -7.99
N PRO A 101 -8.18 15.02 -8.97
CA PRO A 101 -8.08 15.39 -10.39
C PRO A 101 -8.91 16.65 -10.72
N ARG A 102 -10.04 16.83 -10.02
CA ARG A 102 -10.91 18.01 -10.08
C ARG A 102 -11.85 18.03 -8.85
N PRO A 103 -12.47 19.18 -8.52
CA PRO A 103 -13.43 19.26 -7.42
C PRO A 103 -14.53 18.19 -7.51
N GLY A 104 -14.80 17.49 -6.41
CA GLY A 104 -15.83 16.46 -6.33
C GLY A 104 -15.46 15.08 -6.89
N TYR A 105 -14.29 14.91 -7.49
CA TYR A 105 -13.83 13.62 -8.00
C TYR A 105 -12.53 13.18 -7.31
N LEU A 106 -12.30 11.87 -7.27
CA LEU A 106 -11.25 11.25 -6.45
C LEU A 106 -10.16 10.62 -7.31
N PHE A 107 -8.95 10.57 -6.76
CA PHE A 107 -7.89 9.69 -7.24
C PHE A 107 -8.07 8.31 -6.60
N HIS A 108 -8.51 7.32 -7.38
CA HIS A 108 -8.91 6.02 -6.86
C HIS A 108 -8.18 4.78 -7.43
N PRO A 109 -7.14 4.85 -8.29
CA PRO A 109 -6.49 3.66 -8.85
C PRO A 109 -5.71 2.87 -7.78
N LYS A 110 -5.68 1.55 -7.90
CA LYS A 110 -4.99 0.63 -6.98
C LYS A 110 -4.10 -0.35 -7.74
N ILE A 111 -2.94 0.12 -8.19
CA ILE A 111 -2.02 -0.70 -8.97
C ILE A 111 -0.63 -0.76 -8.34
N TRP A 112 0.10 -1.83 -8.63
CA TRP A 112 1.56 -1.90 -8.51
C TRP A 112 2.15 -2.15 -9.89
N PHE A 113 3.13 -1.36 -10.31
CA PHE A 113 3.96 -1.64 -11.47
C PHE A 113 5.42 -1.77 -11.02
N LEU A 114 5.97 -2.96 -11.21
CA LEU A 114 7.27 -3.36 -10.68
C LEU A 114 8.23 -3.71 -11.81
N ARG A 115 9.49 -3.33 -11.65
CA ARG A 115 10.61 -3.75 -12.49
C ARG A 115 11.61 -4.51 -11.64
N TYR A 116 11.92 -5.71 -12.09
CA TYR A 116 12.92 -6.58 -11.50
C TYR A 116 14.10 -6.77 -12.46
N THR A 117 15.30 -6.82 -11.92
CA THR A 117 16.55 -7.02 -12.67
C THR A 117 17.29 -8.25 -12.15
N ALA A 118 18.00 -8.94 -13.03
CA ALA A 118 18.87 -10.07 -12.71
C ALA A 118 20.13 -10.00 -13.56
N GLU A 119 21.21 -10.64 -13.11
CA GLU A 119 22.44 -10.74 -13.90
C GLU A 119 22.20 -11.65 -15.11
N ASP A 120 22.63 -11.20 -16.29
CA ASP A 120 22.52 -11.92 -17.57
C ASP A 120 21.10 -12.34 -18.03
N LEU A 121 20.05 -11.79 -17.41
CA LEU A 121 18.66 -12.03 -17.77
C LEU A 121 17.94 -10.72 -18.14
N PRO A 122 16.93 -10.77 -19.03
CA PRO A 122 16.15 -9.57 -19.36
C PRO A 122 15.35 -9.10 -18.14
N ASP A 123 15.13 -7.78 -18.07
CA ASP A 123 14.26 -7.17 -17.06
C ASP A 123 12.88 -7.85 -17.08
N ALA A 124 12.41 -8.22 -15.89
CA ALA A 124 11.07 -8.74 -15.68
C ALA A 124 10.18 -7.63 -15.11
N TYR A 125 8.91 -7.64 -15.50
CA TYR A 125 7.92 -6.67 -15.08
C TYR A 125 6.71 -7.37 -14.50
N ARG A 126 6.13 -6.77 -13.47
CA ARG A 126 4.86 -7.22 -12.91
C ARG A 126 3.90 -6.06 -12.80
N LEU A 127 2.67 -6.26 -13.25
CA LEU A 127 1.55 -5.35 -12.96
C LEU A 127 0.57 -6.09 -12.05
N ILE A 128 0.27 -5.50 -10.89
CA ILE A 128 -0.81 -5.94 -10.02
C ILE A 128 -1.89 -4.88 -10.09
N CYS A 129 -3.09 -5.21 -10.53
CA CYS A 129 -4.26 -4.33 -10.47
C CYS A 129 -5.27 -4.91 -9.48
N SER A 130 -5.45 -4.23 -8.35
CA SER A 130 -6.34 -4.69 -7.28
C SER A 130 -7.62 -3.85 -7.22
N THR A 131 -8.69 -4.44 -6.68
CA THR A 131 -9.90 -3.71 -6.32
C THR A 131 -9.84 -3.12 -4.90
N ARG A 132 -8.84 -3.51 -4.10
CA ARG A 132 -8.64 -3.12 -2.69
C ARG A 132 -7.50 -2.11 -2.52
N ASN A 133 -7.68 -1.26 -1.52
CA ASN A 133 -6.68 -0.28 -1.08
C ASN A 133 -5.56 -0.95 -0.28
N LEU A 134 -4.44 -0.24 -0.08
CA LEU A 134 -3.44 -0.59 0.92
C LEU A 134 -3.94 -0.19 2.32
N ALA A 135 -5.00 -0.86 2.78
CA ALA A 135 -5.65 -0.66 4.06
C ALA A 135 -5.64 -1.96 4.88
N ASP A 136 -5.91 -1.85 6.18
CA ASP A 136 -6.05 -3.01 7.07
C ASP A 136 -7.43 -3.65 6.90
N SER A 137 -7.68 -4.23 5.72
CA SER A 137 -8.99 -4.79 5.34
C SER A 137 -8.90 -6.28 5.03
N ARG A 138 -9.84 -7.03 5.57
CA ARG A 138 -10.08 -8.46 5.29
C ARG A 138 -11.27 -8.66 4.35
N ALA A 139 -11.73 -7.62 3.67
CA ALA A 139 -12.82 -7.72 2.70
C ALA A 139 -12.42 -8.57 1.49
N TRP A 140 -13.39 -9.30 0.95
CA TRP A 140 -13.29 -10.03 -0.31
C TRP A 140 -13.03 -9.05 -1.45
N ASP A 141 -11.93 -9.25 -2.17
CA ASP A 141 -11.50 -8.42 -3.28
C ASP A 141 -11.17 -9.25 -4.52
N ALA A 142 -10.78 -8.59 -5.59
CA ALA A 142 -10.23 -9.24 -6.77
C ALA A 142 -8.92 -8.58 -7.17
N VAL A 143 -8.06 -9.36 -7.82
CA VAL A 143 -6.75 -8.91 -8.28
C VAL A 143 -6.44 -9.52 -9.64
N VAL A 144 -5.81 -8.73 -10.51
CA VAL A 144 -5.17 -9.21 -11.73
C VAL A 144 -3.68 -9.02 -11.58
N THR A 145 -2.93 -10.11 -11.64
CA THR A 145 -1.45 -10.08 -11.72
C THR A 145 -1.02 -10.47 -13.13
N LEU A 146 -0.25 -9.59 -13.77
CA LEU A 146 0.34 -9.83 -15.09
C LEU A 146 1.86 -9.85 -14.96
N GLU A 147 2.47 -10.86 -15.55
CA GLU A 147 3.92 -10.97 -15.69
C GLU A 147 4.33 -10.57 -17.11
N GLY A 148 5.45 -9.87 -17.24
CA GLY A 148 5.97 -9.45 -18.52
C GLY A 148 7.48 -9.39 -18.56
N ILE A 149 8.02 -9.31 -19.76
CA ILE A 149 9.46 -9.16 -20.00
C ILE A 149 9.72 -7.93 -20.87
N ALA A 150 10.94 -7.40 -20.79
CA ALA A 150 11.36 -6.31 -21.68
C ALA A 150 11.25 -6.72 -23.16
N GLY A 151 10.43 -5.99 -23.92
CA GLY A 151 10.31 -6.12 -25.36
C GLY A 151 11.07 -5.04 -26.12
N GLY A 152 11.36 -5.31 -27.41
CA GLY A 152 12.07 -4.35 -28.28
C GLY A 152 11.18 -3.26 -28.89
N ARG A 153 9.87 -3.53 -29.02
CA ARG A 153 8.90 -2.63 -29.69
C ARG A 153 7.94 -1.99 -28.70
N ARG A 154 7.37 -0.84 -29.08
CA ARG A 154 6.27 -0.22 -28.32
C ARG A 154 4.94 -0.89 -28.70
N HIS A 155 4.06 -1.05 -27.73
CA HIS A 155 2.72 -1.61 -27.90
C HIS A 155 1.66 -0.56 -27.60
N ASP A 156 0.72 -0.37 -28.54
CA ASP A 156 -0.39 0.56 -28.35
C ASP A 156 -1.31 0.15 -27.20
N SER A 157 -1.43 -1.16 -26.92
CA SER A 157 -2.16 -1.70 -25.75
C SER A 157 -1.61 -1.19 -24.42
N ASN A 158 -0.32 -0.87 -24.36
CA ASN A 158 0.35 -0.40 -23.13
C ASN A 158 0.26 1.12 -22.96
N ARG A 159 -0.30 1.85 -23.94
CA ARG A 159 -0.34 3.31 -23.94
C ARG A 159 -1.03 3.89 -22.71
N SER A 160 -2.16 3.30 -22.29
CA SER A 160 -2.91 3.77 -21.11
C SER A 160 -2.09 3.63 -19.83
N LEU A 161 -1.43 2.48 -19.62
CA LEU A 161 -0.56 2.24 -18.47
C LEU A 161 0.61 3.22 -18.44
N ALA A 162 1.35 3.34 -19.55
CA ALA A 162 2.50 4.24 -19.63
C ALA A 162 2.12 5.71 -19.41
N ARG A 163 0.99 6.16 -19.98
CA ARG A 163 0.51 7.54 -19.80
C ARG A 163 0.01 7.79 -18.38
N PHE A 164 -0.64 6.81 -17.76
CA PHE A 164 -1.05 6.88 -16.36
C PHE A 164 0.18 7.06 -15.45
N LEU A 165 1.18 6.19 -15.56
CA LEU A 165 2.41 6.26 -14.76
C LEU A 165 3.13 7.61 -14.94
N ARG A 166 3.25 8.08 -16.18
CA ARG A 166 3.87 9.37 -16.52
C ARG A 166 3.13 10.57 -15.93
N GLN A 167 1.84 10.44 -15.65
CA GLN A 167 1.02 11.52 -15.11
C GLN A 167 1.09 11.62 -13.58
N LEU A 168 1.44 10.54 -12.87
CA LEU A 168 1.42 10.48 -11.40
C LEU A 168 2.20 11.62 -10.71
N PRO A 169 3.44 11.95 -11.11
CA PRO A 169 4.18 13.03 -10.47
C PRO A 169 3.49 14.39 -10.58
N ASN A 170 2.74 14.63 -11.66
CA ASN A 170 2.04 15.90 -11.88
C ASN A 170 0.79 16.06 -11.00
N TRP A 171 0.34 15.00 -10.33
CA TRP A 171 -0.74 15.08 -9.35
C TRP A 171 -0.24 15.16 -7.91
N ALA A 172 1.05 14.94 -7.66
CA ALA A 172 1.61 15.02 -6.32
C ALA A 172 1.41 16.44 -5.73
N VAL A 173 1.09 16.50 -4.44
CA VAL A 173 0.92 17.76 -3.70
C VAL A 173 2.23 18.53 -3.60
N THR A 174 3.35 17.80 -3.52
CA THR A 174 4.69 18.35 -3.56
C THR A 174 5.49 17.70 -4.68
N ASP A 175 6.38 18.48 -5.29
CA ASP A 175 7.26 17.98 -6.33
C ASP A 175 8.15 16.85 -5.82
N LEU A 176 8.29 15.81 -6.64
CA LEU A 176 9.18 14.69 -6.36
C LEU A 176 10.64 15.12 -6.49
N ALA A 177 11.50 14.53 -5.66
CA ALA A 177 12.94 14.64 -5.84
C ALA A 177 13.36 14.23 -7.27
N PRO A 178 14.34 14.91 -7.90
CA PRO A 178 14.68 14.69 -9.31
C PRO A 178 14.96 13.24 -9.70
N GLU A 179 15.62 12.49 -8.82
CA GLU A 179 15.95 11.07 -9.02
C GLU A 179 14.70 10.19 -9.06
N ARG A 180 13.72 10.47 -8.18
CA ARG A 180 12.43 9.76 -8.14
C ARG A 180 11.60 10.08 -9.37
N LEU A 181 11.54 11.37 -9.75
CA LEU A 181 10.88 11.80 -10.97
C LEU A 181 11.46 11.11 -12.21
N ALA A 182 12.79 11.03 -12.31
CA ALA A 182 13.47 10.33 -13.41
C ALA A 182 13.12 8.84 -13.44
N ARG A 183 13.11 8.17 -12.29
CA ARG A 183 12.75 6.75 -12.16
C ARG A 183 11.30 6.46 -12.56
N VAL A 184 10.34 7.26 -12.08
CA VAL A 184 8.93 7.12 -12.46
C VAL A 184 8.74 7.30 -13.96
N ASN A 185 9.43 8.27 -14.57
CA ASN A 185 9.40 8.48 -16.02
C ASN A 185 10.06 7.35 -16.80
N ASP A 186 11.19 6.80 -16.33
CA ASP A 186 11.83 5.62 -16.93
C ASP A 186 10.91 4.40 -16.89
N LEU A 187 10.23 4.15 -15.77
CA LEU A 187 9.22 3.10 -15.66
C LEU A 187 8.08 3.30 -16.65
N ALA A 188 7.57 4.53 -16.79
CA ALA A 188 6.53 4.85 -17.74
C ALA A 188 6.97 4.61 -19.20
N ASP A 189 8.21 4.97 -19.56
CA ASP A 189 8.76 4.72 -20.90
C ASP A 189 8.94 3.22 -21.18
N ARG A 190 9.37 2.46 -20.17
CA ARG A 190 9.53 1.00 -20.24
C ARG A 190 8.18 0.27 -20.35
N ALA A 191 7.16 0.74 -19.63
CA ALA A 191 5.82 0.17 -19.68
C ALA A 191 5.28 0.08 -21.12
N GLU A 192 5.62 1.04 -22.00
CA GLU A 192 5.22 1.02 -23.41
C GLU A 192 5.75 -0.20 -24.18
N ARG A 193 6.79 -0.88 -23.69
CA ARG A 193 7.52 -1.95 -24.39
C ARG A 193 7.43 -3.30 -23.71
N VAL A 194 6.67 -3.43 -22.62
CA VAL A 194 6.52 -4.71 -21.92
C VAL A 194 5.72 -5.69 -22.78
N ASP A 195 6.29 -6.87 -23.02
CA ASP A 195 5.61 -8.02 -23.59
C ASP A 195 4.98 -8.82 -22.45
N TRP A 196 3.65 -8.83 -22.38
CA TRP A 196 2.90 -9.45 -21.28
C TRP A 196 2.53 -10.91 -21.57
N SER A 197 2.62 -11.74 -20.54
CA SER A 197 2.11 -13.12 -20.55
C SER A 197 0.62 -13.10 -20.21
N LEU A 198 -0.22 -13.54 -21.14
CA LEU A 198 -1.66 -13.59 -20.93
C LEU A 198 -2.04 -14.74 -19.99
N PRO A 199 -2.99 -14.54 -19.05
CA PRO A 199 -3.52 -15.62 -18.23
C PRO A 199 -4.21 -16.70 -19.06
N ASP A 200 -4.39 -17.89 -18.48
CA ASP A 200 -5.12 -18.97 -19.13
C ASP A 200 -6.52 -18.54 -19.57
N HIS A 201 -6.93 -19.01 -20.75
CA HIS A 201 -8.21 -18.72 -21.40
C HIS A 201 -8.42 -17.24 -21.82
N VAL A 202 -7.43 -16.37 -21.63
CA VAL A 202 -7.43 -14.99 -22.11
C VAL A 202 -6.74 -14.94 -23.49
N SER A 203 -7.40 -14.35 -24.47
CA SER A 203 -6.86 -14.14 -25.81
C SER A 203 -6.35 -12.72 -26.04
N GLU A 204 -6.93 -11.72 -25.36
CA GLU A 204 -6.54 -10.32 -25.48
C GLU A 204 -6.67 -9.60 -24.14
N MET A 205 -5.93 -8.50 -23.99
CA MET A 205 -6.04 -7.64 -22.81
C MET A 205 -5.87 -6.16 -23.16
N HIS A 206 -6.53 -5.30 -22.39
CA HIS A 206 -6.46 -3.85 -22.53
C HIS A 206 -6.35 -3.16 -21.17
N PHE A 207 -5.69 -1.99 -21.17
CA PHE A 207 -5.62 -1.13 -20.00
C PHE A 207 -6.49 0.11 -20.20
N HIS A 208 -7.33 0.41 -19.21
CA HIS A 208 -8.19 1.57 -19.17
C HIS A 208 -7.79 2.46 -18.00
N ALA A 209 -7.34 3.68 -18.30
CA ALA A 209 -7.02 4.68 -17.30
C ALA A 209 -7.99 5.87 -17.44
N PHE A 210 -8.98 5.94 -16.56
CA PHE A 210 -10.01 6.98 -16.56
C PHE A 210 -9.48 8.25 -15.88
N GLY A 211 -10.04 9.41 -16.24
CA GLY A 211 -9.68 10.69 -15.62
C GLY A 211 -8.27 11.20 -15.92
N VAL A 212 -7.47 10.48 -16.72
CA VAL A 212 -6.11 10.90 -17.10
C VAL A 212 -6.18 11.92 -18.25
N PRO A 213 -5.56 13.11 -18.11
CA PRO A 213 -5.54 14.11 -19.17
C PRO A 213 -5.04 13.56 -20.52
N ARG A 214 -5.73 13.92 -21.60
CA ARG A 214 -5.41 13.52 -22.99
C ARG A 214 -5.53 12.01 -23.28
N LEU A 215 -6.01 11.20 -22.33
CA LEU A 215 -6.52 9.87 -22.61
C LEU A 215 -8.05 9.91 -22.67
N ARG A 216 -8.61 9.21 -23.66
CA ARG A 216 -10.04 8.88 -23.69
C ARG A 216 -10.14 7.39 -23.41
N ALA A 217 -10.47 7.03 -22.17
CA ALA A 217 -10.85 5.68 -21.83
C ALA A 217 -12.33 5.51 -22.15
N GLU A 218 -12.63 4.72 -23.19
CA GLU A 218 -13.99 4.39 -23.63
C GLU A 218 -14.12 2.86 -23.65
N PRO A 219 -14.14 2.19 -22.48
CA PRO A 219 -14.41 0.77 -22.43
C PRO A 219 -15.79 0.48 -23.04
N ASP A 220 -15.89 -0.61 -23.79
CA ASP A 220 -17.15 -1.01 -24.40
C ASP A 220 -17.88 -2.00 -23.49
N PHE A 221 -18.94 -1.53 -22.84
CA PHE A 221 -19.81 -2.36 -22.01
C PHE A 221 -21.01 -2.92 -22.79
N THR A 222 -21.02 -2.89 -24.12
CA THR A 222 -22.12 -3.49 -24.89
C THR A 222 -22.06 -5.02 -24.83
N GLY A 223 -23.21 -5.65 -24.57
CA GLY A 223 -23.34 -7.09 -24.43
C GLY A 223 -24.78 -7.50 -24.14
N TYR A 224 -25.09 -8.78 -24.28
CA TYR A 224 -26.45 -9.30 -24.05
C TYR A 224 -26.68 -9.80 -22.62
N ARG A 225 -25.60 -10.10 -21.89
CA ARG A 225 -25.63 -10.62 -20.51
C ARG A 225 -24.47 -10.06 -19.70
N HIS A 226 -24.74 -9.73 -18.44
CA HIS A 226 -23.81 -9.02 -17.57
C HIS A 226 -23.77 -9.61 -16.15
N LEU A 227 -22.59 -9.56 -15.54
CA LEU A 227 -22.40 -9.69 -14.09
C LEU A 227 -21.67 -8.44 -13.59
N VAL A 228 -22.25 -7.75 -12.63
CA VAL A 228 -21.68 -6.56 -12.00
C VAL A 228 -21.43 -6.88 -10.52
N ILE A 229 -20.19 -6.76 -10.08
CA ILE A 229 -19.77 -6.89 -8.70
C ILE A 229 -19.21 -5.54 -8.28
N SER A 230 -19.82 -4.87 -7.31
CA SER A 230 -19.35 -3.56 -6.85
C SER A 230 -19.81 -3.30 -5.42
N PRO A 231 -18.93 -2.88 -4.48
CA PRO A 231 -19.32 -2.60 -3.11
C PRO A 231 -20.11 -1.29 -2.97
N PHE A 232 -19.86 -0.35 -3.88
CA PHE A 232 -20.55 0.94 -3.96
C PHE A 232 -21.14 1.10 -5.35
N LEU A 233 -22.38 1.57 -5.43
CA LEU A 233 -23.08 1.67 -6.69
C LEU A 233 -24.14 2.77 -6.65
N ASP A 234 -24.49 3.29 -7.83
CA ASP A 234 -25.66 4.13 -8.02
C ASP A 234 -26.38 3.72 -9.32
N ALA A 235 -27.62 4.18 -9.49
CA ALA A 235 -28.45 3.78 -10.63
C ALA A 235 -27.85 4.20 -11.98
N ALA A 236 -27.08 5.30 -12.02
CA ALA A 236 -26.46 5.77 -13.25
C ALA A 236 -25.22 4.92 -13.61
N GLY A 237 -24.41 4.54 -12.62
CA GLY A 237 -23.27 3.67 -12.79
C GLY A 237 -23.66 2.26 -13.21
N ILE A 238 -24.69 1.68 -12.60
CA ILE A 238 -25.24 0.37 -13.05
C ILE A 238 -25.68 0.46 -14.51
N ARG A 239 -26.49 1.45 -14.89
CA ARG A 239 -26.93 1.64 -16.28
C ARG A 239 -25.76 1.82 -17.24
N HIS A 240 -24.69 2.47 -16.81
CA HIS A 240 -23.49 2.66 -17.63
C HIS A 240 -22.81 1.32 -17.92
N VAL A 241 -22.56 0.50 -16.89
CA VAL A 241 -21.84 -0.77 -17.05
C VAL A 241 -22.70 -1.91 -17.58
N SER A 242 -24.03 -1.87 -17.37
CA SER A 242 -24.94 -2.88 -17.91
C SER A 242 -25.44 -2.55 -19.32
N GLY A 243 -25.26 -1.32 -19.78
CA GLY A 243 -25.85 -0.82 -21.03
C GLY A 243 -27.37 -0.63 -20.98
N ALA A 244 -27.91 0.15 -21.92
CA ALA A 244 -29.32 0.58 -21.91
C ALA A 244 -30.35 -0.51 -22.29
N ASN A 245 -29.92 -1.64 -22.85
CA ASN A 245 -30.81 -2.64 -23.48
C ASN A 245 -30.66 -4.06 -22.94
N THR A 246 -29.81 -4.27 -21.93
CA THR A 246 -29.51 -5.63 -21.43
C THR A 246 -30.66 -6.16 -20.59
N ARG A 247 -31.08 -7.41 -20.86
CA ARG A 247 -32.20 -8.08 -20.19
C ARG A 247 -31.78 -9.19 -19.22
N ASP A 248 -30.48 -9.41 -19.10
CA ASP A 248 -29.86 -10.44 -18.27
C ASP A 248 -28.68 -9.82 -17.49
N VAL A 249 -28.94 -9.43 -16.24
CA VAL A 249 -27.96 -8.78 -15.35
C VAL A 249 -28.00 -9.46 -14.00
N ALA A 250 -26.85 -9.97 -13.57
CA ALA A 250 -26.59 -10.34 -12.18
C ALA A 250 -25.83 -9.21 -11.48
N LEU A 251 -26.27 -8.82 -10.28
CA LEU A 251 -25.66 -7.79 -9.45
C LEU A 251 -25.24 -8.38 -8.11
N VAL A 252 -23.99 -8.18 -7.74
CA VAL A 252 -23.42 -8.55 -6.44
C VAL A 252 -22.93 -7.28 -5.75
N SER A 253 -23.45 -6.99 -4.56
CA SER A 253 -23.10 -5.78 -3.83
C SER A 253 -23.24 -5.98 -2.31
N ARG A 254 -23.14 -4.90 -1.55
CA ARG A 254 -23.37 -4.87 -0.10
C ARG A 254 -24.86 -4.63 0.18
N PRO A 255 -25.40 -5.18 1.29
CA PRO A 255 -26.78 -4.92 1.69
C PRO A 255 -27.10 -3.42 1.73
N GLU A 256 -26.23 -2.60 2.33
CA GLU A 256 -26.45 -1.17 2.52
C GLU A 256 -26.51 -0.42 1.19
N ALA A 257 -25.66 -0.80 0.23
CA ALA A 257 -25.62 -0.19 -1.10
C ALA A 257 -26.83 -0.61 -1.95
N LEU A 258 -27.33 -1.83 -1.78
CA LEU A 258 -28.56 -2.30 -2.44
C LEU A 258 -29.80 -1.62 -1.87
N ASP A 259 -29.86 -1.47 -0.55
CA ASP A 259 -30.95 -0.78 0.14
C ASP A 259 -31.00 0.70 -0.29
N ALA A 260 -29.84 1.36 -0.42
CA ALA A 260 -29.74 2.74 -0.91
C ALA A 260 -30.18 2.93 -2.37
N LEU A 261 -30.09 1.90 -3.22
CA LEU A 261 -30.52 1.97 -4.62
C LEU A 261 -32.05 1.99 -4.76
N GLY A 262 -32.76 1.44 -3.77
CA GLY A 262 -34.21 1.36 -3.71
C GLY A 262 -34.83 0.25 -4.57
N PRO A 263 -36.06 -0.16 -4.25
CA PRO A 263 -36.72 -1.31 -4.88
C PRO A 263 -37.04 -1.10 -6.37
N GLU A 264 -37.31 0.13 -6.81
CA GLU A 264 -37.62 0.41 -8.22
C GLU A 264 -36.44 0.10 -9.15
N SER A 265 -35.24 0.54 -8.78
CA SER A 265 -34.01 0.30 -9.54
C SER A 265 -33.67 -1.19 -9.60
N LEU A 266 -33.81 -1.90 -8.48
CA LEU A 266 -33.56 -3.35 -8.39
C LEU A 266 -34.61 -4.16 -9.15
N ALA A 267 -35.88 -3.71 -9.11
CA ALA A 267 -36.94 -4.29 -9.92
C ALA A 267 -36.77 -4.02 -11.42
N GLY A 268 -35.80 -3.23 -11.86
CA GLY A 268 -35.38 -3.18 -13.26
C GLY A 268 -34.45 -4.32 -13.68
N LEU A 269 -33.74 -4.93 -12.72
CA LEU A 269 -32.78 -6.00 -12.98
C LEU A 269 -33.51 -7.34 -13.16
N ARG A 270 -33.12 -8.08 -14.20
CA ARG A 270 -33.72 -9.37 -14.55
C ARG A 270 -32.62 -10.34 -14.94
N ARG A 271 -32.77 -11.60 -14.53
CA ARG A 271 -31.99 -12.75 -14.99
C ARG A 271 -32.98 -13.86 -15.39
N PRO A 272 -32.96 -14.36 -16.64
CA PRO A 272 -33.84 -15.45 -17.04
C PRO A 272 -33.62 -16.69 -16.15
N GLY A 273 -34.67 -17.16 -15.49
CA GLY A 273 -34.63 -18.42 -14.73
C GLY A 273 -34.01 -18.35 -13.33
N GLY A 274 -33.81 -17.16 -12.75
CA GLY A 274 -33.28 -17.05 -11.38
C GLY A 274 -33.30 -15.64 -10.80
N GLU A 275 -32.63 -15.49 -9.66
CA GLU A 275 -32.44 -14.21 -8.98
C GLU A 275 -31.39 -13.36 -9.69
N ALA A 276 -31.55 -12.04 -9.60
CA ALA A 276 -30.66 -11.07 -10.23
C ALA A 276 -29.76 -10.34 -9.24
N VAL A 277 -30.06 -10.37 -7.94
CA VAL A 277 -29.41 -9.56 -6.91
C VAL A 277 -28.90 -10.45 -5.79
N PHE A 278 -27.62 -10.29 -5.45
CA PHE A 278 -26.91 -11.13 -4.51
C PHE A 278 -26.04 -10.31 -3.56
N VAL A 279 -25.81 -10.86 -2.37
CA VAL A 279 -24.82 -10.39 -1.39
C VAL A 279 -23.91 -11.57 -1.00
N LEU A 280 -22.73 -11.28 -0.45
CA LEU A 280 -21.90 -12.32 0.15
C LEU A 280 -22.66 -12.99 1.31
N ASP A 281 -22.59 -14.32 1.37
CA ASP A 281 -23.10 -15.10 2.49
C ASP A 281 -22.31 -14.72 3.76
N PRO A 282 -22.97 -14.35 4.87
CA PRO A 282 -22.30 -14.10 6.14
C PRO A 282 -21.37 -15.24 6.59
N LEU A 283 -21.69 -16.49 6.26
CA LEU A 283 -20.84 -17.65 6.56
C LEU A 283 -19.55 -17.67 5.75
N ALA A 284 -19.50 -17.02 4.58
CA ALA A 284 -18.26 -16.84 3.83
C ALA A 284 -17.23 -15.98 4.59
N ASN A 285 -17.66 -15.24 5.62
CA ASN A 285 -16.78 -14.48 6.52
C ASN A 285 -16.42 -15.28 7.80
N ALA A 286 -16.97 -16.47 8.03
CA ALA A 286 -16.78 -17.22 9.29
C ALA A 286 -15.33 -17.70 9.50
N ASP A 287 -14.61 -18.04 8.42
CA ASP A 287 -13.18 -18.37 8.50
C ASP A 287 -12.31 -17.15 8.87
N ILE A 288 -12.81 -15.94 8.63
CA ILE A 288 -12.13 -14.68 8.98
C ILE A 288 -12.32 -14.37 10.48
N THR A 289 -13.49 -14.66 11.04
CA THR A 289 -13.83 -14.36 12.44
C THR A 289 -13.30 -15.40 13.43
N ALA A 290 -13.10 -16.66 13.03
CA ALA A 290 -12.49 -17.69 13.90
C ALA A 290 -11.02 -17.38 14.28
N VAL A 291 -10.29 -16.67 13.40
CA VAL A 291 -8.93 -16.18 13.67
C VAL A 291 -8.96 -15.04 14.71
N GLU A 292 -10.02 -14.23 14.75
CA GLU A 292 -10.16 -13.15 15.75
C GLU A 292 -10.23 -13.69 17.18
N ALA A 293 -10.93 -14.81 17.39
CA ALA A 293 -11.05 -15.45 18.70
C ALA A 293 -9.72 -16.02 19.23
N THR A 294 -8.73 -16.26 18.36
CA THR A 294 -7.41 -16.81 18.73
C THR A 294 -6.30 -15.74 18.76
N THR A 295 -6.49 -14.57 18.14
CA THR A 295 -5.50 -13.48 18.18
C THR A 295 -5.79 -12.36 19.18
N THR A 296 -6.98 -12.34 19.82
CA THR A 296 -7.37 -11.27 20.77
C THR A 296 -7.05 -11.53 22.25
N GLU A 297 -6.38 -12.62 22.61
CA GLU A 297 -6.02 -12.86 24.03
C GLU A 297 -4.79 -12.08 24.56
N ALA A 298 -4.29 -11.07 23.85
CA ALA A 298 -3.26 -10.17 24.38
C ALA A 298 -3.44 -8.71 23.90
N GLY A 299 -4.38 -7.98 24.49
CA GLY A 299 -4.55 -6.55 24.21
C GLY A 299 -5.84 -5.95 24.77
N ASP A 300 -5.83 -5.70 26.08
CA ASP A 300 -6.76 -4.92 26.92
C ASP A 300 -8.02 -4.32 26.24
N ALA A 301 -9.18 -4.91 26.55
CA ALA A 301 -10.49 -4.35 26.27
C ALA A 301 -10.73 -3.08 27.12
N ARG A 302 -10.56 -1.90 26.53
CA ARG A 302 -11.05 -0.65 27.10
C ARG A 302 -12.25 -0.14 26.31
N SER A 303 -13.35 -0.01 27.04
CA SER A 303 -14.68 0.44 26.64
C SER A 303 -14.70 1.67 25.74
N ALA A 304 -15.55 1.64 24.72
CA ALA A 304 -15.93 2.79 23.90
C ALA A 304 -16.38 3.98 24.77
N GLN A 305 -15.66 5.10 24.69
CA GLN A 305 -16.13 6.39 25.20
C GLN A 305 -17.01 7.08 24.14
N PRO A 306 -18.00 7.90 24.54
CA PRO A 306 -18.78 8.70 23.63
C PRO A 306 -17.92 9.86 23.08
N GLY A 307 -17.65 9.84 21.77
CA GLY A 307 -16.81 10.81 21.06
C GLY A 307 -15.96 10.18 19.95
N SER A 308 -16.48 9.16 19.25
CA SER A 308 -15.70 8.37 18.29
C SER A 308 -15.15 9.25 17.16
N THR A 309 -13.83 9.41 17.14
CA THR A 309 -13.11 9.96 15.99
C THR A 309 -13.28 8.98 14.83
N LYS A 310 -13.89 9.40 13.71
CA LYS A 310 -13.98 8.55 12.52
C LYS A 310 -12.73 8.78 11.68
N GLU A 311 -11.87 7.78 11.59
CA GLU A 311 -10.73 7.83 10.67
C GLU A 311 -11.22 7.67 9.22
N PRO A 312 -10.61 8.35 8.23
CA PRO A 312 -10.94 8.22 6.82
C PRO A 312 -10.71 6.77 6.39
N GLY A 313 -11.77 6.13 5.90
CA GLY A 313 -11.79 4.70 5.55
C GLY A 313 -12.16 3.73 6.69
N SER A 314 -12.42 4.22 7.92
CA SER A 314 -12.75 3.36 9.08
C SER A 314 -14.22 2.94 9.18
N SER A 315 -14.99 2.97 8.09
CA SER A 315 -16.30 2.32 8.14
C SER A 315 -16.06 0.85 8.50
N ALA A 316 -16.73 0.32 9.53
CA ALA A 316 -16.63 -1.11 9.87
C ALA A 316 -16.90 -2.01 8.64
N SER A 317 -17.60 -1.45 7.65
CA SER A 317 -17.83 -2.01 6.33
C SER A 317 -16.57 -2.11 5.45
N GLU A 318 -15.61 -1.20 5.47
CA GLU A 318 -14.39 -1.32 4.64
C GLU A 318 -13.44 -2.43 5.14
N LEU A 319 -13.55 -2.83 6.40
CA LEU A 319 -12.68 -3.82 7.03
C LEU A 319 -13.12 -5.27 6.74
N VAL A 320 -14.43 -5.52 6.54
CA VAL A 320 -15.01 -6.85 6.30
C VAL A 320 -16.15 -6.78 5.28
N GLY A 321 -16.34 -7.82 4.46
CA GLY A 321 -17.42 -7.91 3.48
C GLY A 321 -16.92 -7.84 2.05
N LEU A 322 -17.65 -7.18 1.15
CA LEU A 322 -17.31 -7.08 -0.27
C LEU A 322 -16.52 -5.80 -0.55
N HIS A 323 -15.43 -5.93 -1.31
CA HIS A 323 -14.66 -4.82 -1.86
C HIS A 323 -14.19 -5.07 -3.31
N ALA A 324 -14.71 -6.11 -3.97
CA ALA A 324 -14.42 -6.45 -5.36
C ALA A 324 -15.18 -5.55 -6.35
N LYS A 325 -14.49 -5.06 -7.38
CA LYS A 325 -15.07 -4.32 -8.51
C LYS A 325 -14.77 -5.12 -9.78
N VAL A 326 -15.78 -5.83 -10.27
CA VAL A 326 -15.67 -6.68 -11.45
C VAL A 326 -16.91 -6.47 -12.31
N THR A 327 -16.72 -6.29 -13.61
CA THR A 327 -17.82 -6.31 -14.59
C THR A 327 -17.51 -7.34 -15.65
N VAL A 328 -18.44 -8.28 -15.89
CA VAL A 328 -18.36 -9.29 -16.94
C VAL A 328 -19.42 -8.98 -17.98
N VAL A 329 -19.03 -8.95 -19.24
CA VAL A 329 -19.90 -8.64 -20.38
C VAL A 329 -19.80 -9.74 -21.42
N GLU A 330 -20.90 -10.46 -21.66
CA GLU A 330 -20.97 -11.45 -22.74
C GLU A 330 -21.50 -10.83 -24.03
N ARG A 331 -20.81 -11.13 -25.13
CA ARG A 331 -21.09 -10.66 -26.48
C ARG A 331 -21.35 -11.81 -27.44
N ASN A 332 -21.92 -11.47 -28.59
CA ASN A 332 -22.23 -12.44 -29.64
C ASN A 332 -21.01 -13.31 -29.98
N ARG A 333 -21.26 -14.56 -30.39
CA ARG A 333 -20.22 -15.56 -30.72
C ARG A 333 -19.41 -16.07 -29.53
N GLY A 334 -19.94 -15.93 -28.30
CA GLY A 334 -19.34 -16.48 -27.09
C GLY A 334 -18.05 -15.79 -26.68
N GLU A 335 -17.92 -14.51 -27.02
CA GLU A 335 -16.85 -13.63 -26.56
C GLU A 335 -17.24 -13.00 -25.22
N THR A 336 -16.29 -12.85 -24.32
CA THR A 336 -16.54 -12.30 -22.99
C THR A 336 -15.42 -11.39 -22.55
N HIS A 337 -15.83 -10.23 -22.04
CA HIS A 337 -14.96 -9.19 -21.54
C HIS A 337 -15.10 -9.11 -20.02
N VAL A 338 -13.98 -9.18 -19.31
CA VAL A 338 -13.92 -9.10 -17.85
C VAL A 338 -13.10 -7.88 -17.48
N PHE A 339 -13.75 -6.92 -16.81
CA PHE A 339 -13.16 -5.67 -16.35
C PHE A 339 -12.91 -5.76 -14.85
N ILE A 340 -11.66 -5.62 -14.41
CA ILE A 340 -11.25 -5.69 -13.00
C ILE A 340 -10.36 -4.50 -12.67
N GLY A 341 -10.63 -3.82 -11.56
CA GLY A 341 -9.78 -2.71 -11.11
C GLY A 341 -10.45 -1.84 -10.06
N SER A 342 -10.19 -0.53 -10.10
CA SER A 342 -10.66 0.37 -9.04
C SER A 342 -12.06 0.95 -9.24
N ALA A 343 -12.60 0.89 -10.46
CA ALA A 343 -13.84 1.56 -10.83
C ALA A 343 -15.08 0.86 -10.24
N ASN A 344 -15.76 1.55 -9.32
CA ASN A 344 -17.07 1.14 -8.82
C ASN A 344 -18.15 1.35 -9.90
N ALA A 345 -19.30 0.67 -9.75
CA ALA A 345 -20.49 0.90 -10.57
C ALA A 345 -21.24 2.19 -10.15
N THR A 346 -20.53 3.32 -10.15
CA THR A 346 -21.06 4.64 -9.78
C THR A 346 -20.88 5.66 -10.90
N SER A 347 -21.73 6.69 -10.90
CA SER A 347 -21.59 7.85 -11.79
C SER A 347 -20.26 8.58 -11.62
N ALA A 348 -19.69 8.62 -10.42
CA ALA A 348 -18.41 9.29 -10.17
C ALA A 348 -17.23 8.57 -10.85
N ALA A 349 -17.20 7.23 -10.82
CA ALA A 349 -16.13 6.43 -11.41
C ALA A 349 -15.97 6.71 -12.91
N TYR A 350 -17.08 6.74 -13.65
CA TYR A 350 -17.10 6.98 -15.10
C TYR A 350 -17.31 8.45 -15.48
N GLY A 351 -17.74 9.29 -14.53
CA GLY A 351 -18.01 10.70 -14.72
C GLY A 351 -16.81 11.60 -14.47
N GLY A 352 -15.79 11.14 -13.73
CA GLY A 352 -14.60 11.94 -13.54
C GLY A 352 -13.53 11.56 -12.55
N ASN A 353 -13.68 10.48 -11.79
CA ASN A 353 -12.58 9.96 -10.99
C ASN A 353 -11.40 9.57 -11.88
N VAL A 354 -10.22 9.54 -11.28
CA VAL A 354 -9.10 8.78 -11.85
C VAL A 354 -9.25 7.34 -11.36
N GLU A 355 -9.40 6.41 -12.30
CA GLU A 355 -9.57 4.99 -12.04
C GLU A 355 -8.66 4.19 -12.98
N PHE A 356 -8.27 2.98 -12.60
CA PHE A 356 -7.51 2.08 -13.46
C PHE A 356 -8.19 0.71 -13.50
N VAL A 357 -8.38 0.18 -14.71
CA VAL A 357 -9.05 -1.09 -14.96
C VAL A 357 -8.28 -1.89 -16.00
N VAL A 358 -8.11 -3.18 -15.74
CA VAL A 358 -7.64 -4.17 -16.71
C VAL A 358 -8.86 -4.86 -17.32
N GLU A 359 -8.90 -4.91 -18.64
CA GLU A 359 -9.88 -5.68 -19.41
C GLU A 359 -9.22 -6.96 -19.93
N LEU A 360 -9.85 -8.10 -19.69
CA LEU A 360 -9.43 -9.41 -20.19
C LEU A 360 -10.52 -9.94 -21.13
N VAL A 361 -10.11 -10.42 -22.31
CA VAL A 361 -11.02 -10.94 -23.33
C VAL A 361 -10.79 -12.44 -23.50
N GLY A 362 -11.87 -13.22 -23.54
CA GLY A 362 -11.81 -14.66 -23.78
C GLY A 362 -13.17 -15.27 -24.13
N ARG A 363 -13.32 -16.58 -23.91
CA ARG A 363 -14.54 -17.32 -24.26
C ARG A 363 -15.51 -17.42 -23.08
N SER A 364 -16.81 -17.30 -23.35
CA SER A 364 -17.88 -17.37 -22.34
C SER A 364 -17.89 -18.68 -21.54
N GLN A 365 -17.45 -19.79 -22.13
CA GLN A 365 -17.35 -21.07 -21.42
C GLN A 365 -16.36 -21.06 -20.24
N HIS A 366 -15.41 -20.13 -20.23
CA HIS A 366 -14.39 -20.00 -19.18
C HIS A 366 -14.53 -18.72 -18.36
N LEU A 367 -14.89 -17.61 -19.03
CA LEU A 367 -14.92 -16.27 -18.43
C LEU A 367 -16.35 -15.71 -18.29
N GLY A 368 -17.35 -16.43 -18.78
CA GLY A 368 -18.74 -15.99 -18.84
C GLY A 368 -19.44 -15.93 -17.49
N VAL A 369 -20.62 -15.32 -17.50
CA VAL A 369 -21.48 -15.19 -16.33
C VAL A 369 -21.89 -16.56 -15.82
N ASP A 370 -22.20 -17.51 -16.70
CA ASP A 370 -22.61 -18.85 -16.27
C ASP A 370 -21.47 -19.65 -15.62
N ALA A 371 -20.21 -19.40 -15.99
CA ALA A 371 -19.06 -20.02 -15.33
C ALA A 371 -18.93 -19.57 -13.86
N MET A 372 -19.35 -18.34 -13.54
CA MET A 372 -19.27 -17.76 -12.19
C MET A 372 -20.57 -17.92 -11.39
N MET A 373 -21.72 -17.89 -12.05
CA MET A 373 -23.03 -17.68 -11.44
C MET A 373 -23.99 -18.89 -11.52
N THR A 374 -23.53 -20.02 -12.06
CA THR A 374 -24.26 -21.30 -12.05
C THR A 374 -23.82 -22.12 -10.85
N LEU A 375 -24.77 -22.64 -10.06
CA LEU A 375 -24.40 -23.54 -8.95
C LEU A 375 -23.79 -24.83 -9.52
N PRO A 376 -22.62 -25.26 -9.03
CA PRO A 376 -22.02 -26.53 -9.43
C PRO A 376 -22.86 -27.72 -8.93
N ASP A 377 -22.88 -28.82 -9.69
CA ASP A 377 -23.64 -30.04 -9.37
C ASP A 377 -23.17 -30.70 -8.06
N ASP A 378 -21.88 -30.56 -7.74
CA ASP A 378 -21.29 -30.95 -6.46
C ASP A 378 -20.43 -29.80 -5.88
N PRO A 379 -20.97 -29.03 -4.91
CA PRO A 379 -20.25 -27.93 -4.28
C PRO A 379 -19.00 -28.34 -3.48
N GLN A 380 -18.83 -29.63 -3.15
CA GLN A 380 -17.66 -30.11 -2.40
C GLN A 380 -16.43 -30.35 -3.28
N THR A 381 -16.61 -30.50 -4.60
CA THR A 381 -15.53 -30.81 -5.54
C THR A 381 -15.25 -29.69 -6.56
N SER A 382 -16.16 -28.72 -6.71
CA SER A 382 -15.98 -27.56 -7.58
C SER A 382 -16.67 -26.34 -6.96
N ALA A 383 -15.92 -25.38 -6.42
CA ALA A 383 -16.47 -24.12 -5.90
C ALA A 383 -16.34 -22.98 -6.94
N ASN A 384 -17.34 -22.11 -7.01
CA ASN A 384 -17.30 -20.90 -7.84
C ASN A 384 -17.90 -19.71 -7.09
N LEU A 385 -17.87 -18.51 -7.67
CA LEU A 385 -18.39 -17.31 -7.01
C LEU A 385 -19.81 -17.50 -6.46
N ARG A 386 -20.72 -18.17 -7.19
CA ARG A 386 -22.11 -18.38 -6.77
C ARG A 386 -22.23 -19.10 -5.42
N THR A 387 -21.28 -19.95 -5.03
CA THR A 387 -21.33 -20.69 -3.76
C THR A 387 -21.08 -19.80 -2.55
N LEU A 388 -20.48 -18.63 -2.73
CA LEU A 388 -20.26 -17.63 -1.68
C LEU A 388 -21.40 -16.61 -1.56
N LEU A 389 -22.43 -16.74 -2.40
CA LEU A 389 -23.47 -15.72 -2.56
C LEU A 389 -24.83 -16.25 -2.12
N GLN A 390 -25.60 -15.35 -1.51
CA GLN A 390 -27.02 -15.56 -1.25
C GLN A 390 -27.84 -14.51 -1.99
N ALA A 391 -29.06 -14.89 -2.34
CA ALA A 391 -30.06 -13.97 -2.87
C ALA A 391 -30.28 -12.80 -1.91
N TYR A 392 -30.48 -11.60 -2.45
CA TYR A 392 -30.86 -10.46 -1.63
C TYR A 392 -32.10 -9.78 -2.17
N ALA A 393 -33.07 -9.59 -1.28
CA ALA A 393 -34.25 -8.77 -1.50
C ALA A 393 -34.32 -7.76 -0.35
N PRO A 394 -34.26 -6.44 -0.62
CA PRO A 394 -34.41 -5.43 0.41
C PRO A 394 -35.72 -5.62 1.18
N GLY A 395 -35.67 -5.57 2.51
CA GLY A 395 -36.87 -5.56 3.33
C GLY A 395 -37.67 -4.26 3.12
N ALA A 396 -39.00 -4.35 3.09
CA ALA A 396 -39.86 -3.16 2.95
C ALA A 396 -39.68 -2.14 4.09
N ASP A 397 -39.22 -2.61 5.26
CA ASP A 397 -39.00 -1.83 6.48
C ASP A 397 -37.50 -1.57 6.77
N HIS A 398 -36.60 -1.92 5.85
CA HIS A 398 -35.19 -1.58 6.04
C HIS A 398 -35.01 -0.07 5.88
N PRO A 399 -34.49 0.63 6.91
CA PRO A 399 -34.18 2.04 6.76
C PRO A 399 -33.14 2.17 5.66
N ILE A 400 -33.43 3.01 4.66
CA ILE A 400 -32.43 3.40 3.67
C ILE A 400 -31.27 4.02 4.46
N PRO A 401 -30.06 3.46 4.38
CA PRO A 401 -28.93 4.03 5.08
C PRO A 401 -28.73 5.47 4.59
N GLU A 402 -29.00 6.45 5.44
CA GLU A 402 -28.59 7.82 5.16
C GLU A 402 -27.07 7.85 5.31
N GLU A 403 -26.37 8.05 4.18
CA GLU A 403 -24.98 8.49 4.23
C GLU A 403 -24.98 9.80 5.02
N ASP A 404 -24.28 9.83 6.15
CA ASP A 404 -24.21 10.99 7.03
C ASP A 404 -23.58 12.15 6.23
N ALA A 405 -24.43 13.00 5.67
CA ALA A 405 -24.02 14.06 4.75
C ALA A 405 -23.01 14.99 5.43
N ALA A 406 -23.13 15.19 6.75
CA ALA A 406 -22.18 15.97 7.53
C ALA A 406 -20.80 15.30 7.55
N VAL A 407 -20.73 13.98 7.76
CA VAL A 407 -19.45 13.23 7.67
C VAL A 407 -18.85 13.33 6.27
N ARG A 408 -19.66 13.13 5.22
CA ARG A 408 -19.16 13.18 3.83
C ARG A 408 -18.62 14.56 3.46
N ASP A 409 -19.31 15.62 3.86
CA ASP A 409 -18.90 16.99 3.62
C ASP A 409 -17.63 17.33 4.42
N LEU A 410 -17.54 16.86 5.67
CA LEU A 410 -16.36 17.01 6.51
C LEU A 410 -15.14 16.26 5.96
N GLU A 411 -15.31 15.04 5.44
CA GLU A 411 -14.23 14.32 4.75
C GLU A 411 -13.80 15.03 3.45
N ASN A 412 -14.76 15.61 2.71
CA ASN A 412 -14.45 16.41 1.54
C ASN A 412 -13.65 17.67 1.90
N LEU A 413 -13.97 18.31 3.03
CA LEU A 413 -13.19 19.41 3.58
C LEU A 413 -11.80 18.92 3.98
N LEU A 414 -11.67 17.81 4.71
CA LEU A 414 -10.40 17.21 5.12
C LEU A 414 -9.49 16.96 3.90
N ARG A 415 -10.01 16.37 2.83
CA ARG A 415 -9.28 16.16 1.56
C ARG A 415 -8.88 17.47 0.88
N THR A 416 -9.61 18.56 1.08
CA THR A 416 -9.25 19.88 0.52
C THR A 416 -8.08 20.46 1.30
N LEU A 417 -8.19 20.45 2.63
CA LEU A 417 -7.16 20.99 3.52
C LEU A 417 -5.86 20.18 3.44
N ALA A 418 -5.96 18.85 3.38
CA ALA A 418 -4.81 17.94 3.29
C ALA A 418 -4.05 18.05 1.96
N ALA A 419 -4.71 18.60 0.93
CA ALA A 419 -4.11 18.81 -0.39
C ALA A 419 -3.41 20.17 -0.52
N VAL A 420 -3.37 20.99 0.53
CA VAL A 420 -2.53 22.18 0.58
C VAL A 420 -1.06 21.75 0.72
N PRO A 421 -0.10 22.35 -0.01
CA PRO A 421 1.31 22.09 0.21
C PRO A 421 1.76 22.63 1.57
N PHE A 422 2.27 21.73 2.41
CA PHE A 422 2.90 22.07 3.69
C PHE A 422 4.41 21.82 3.62
N GLY A 423 5.17 22.61 4.36
CA GLY A 423 6.60 22.42 4.54
C GLY A 423 6.99 22.53 6.00
N ILE A 424 8.04 21.82 6.41
CA ILE A 424 8.61 21.93 7.75
C ILE A 424 10.06 22.35 7.63
N THR A 425 10.40 23.55 8.11
CA THR A 425 11.80 23.95 8.26
C THR A 425 12.35 23.45 9.59
N VAL A 426 13.48 22.74 9.55
CA VAL A 426 14.13 22.18 10.73
C VAL A 426 15.29 23.08 11.17
N GLU A 427 15.28 23.48 12.44
CA GLU A 427 16.35 24.28 13.05
C GLU A 427 16.89 23.58 14.31
N HIS A 428 18.21 23.54 14.47
CA HIS A 428 18.84 22.98 15.67
C HIS A 428 18.98 24.06 16.76
N VAL A 429 18.39 23.82 17.93
CA VAL A 429 18.34 24.76 19.07
C VAL A 429 18.69 24.02 20.35
N ASP A 430 19.80 24.42 21.00
CA ASP A 430 20.22 23.96 22.33
C ASP A 430 20.18 22.42 22.55
N GLY A 431 20.63 21.65 21.55
CA GLY A 431 20.66 20.18 21.61
C GLY A 431 19.31 19.49 21.32
N THR A 432 18.31 20.27 20.94
CA THR A 432 17.02 19.81 20.40
C THR A 432 16.78 20.40 19.02
N TYR A 433 15.64 20.08 18.41
CA TYR A 433 15.25 20.60 17.10
C TYR A 433 13.90 21.30 17.19
N GLN A 434 13.80 22.47 16.56
CA GLN A 434 12.57 23.19 16.35
C GLN A 434 12.07 22.93 14.93
N LEU A 435 10.84 22.47 14.80
CA LEU A 435 10.17 22.21 13.53
C LEU A 435 9.15 23.32 13.30
N HIS A 436 9.36 24.10 12.26
CA HIS A 436 8.46 25.17 11.85
C HIS A 436 7.58 24.70 10.69
N LEU A 437 6.36 24.28 11.02
CA LEU A 437 5.35 23.86 10.05
C LEU A 437 4.65 25.08 9.47
N THR A 438 4.69 25.20 8.14
CA THR A 438 4.00 26.25 7.39
C THR A 438 3.20 25.68 6.23
N SER A 439 2.21 26.43 5.75
CA SER A 439 1.48 26.13 4.52
C SER A 439 1.80 27.15 3.43
N GLU A 440 1.98 26.70 2.18
CA GLU A 440 2.26 27.59 1.06
C GLU A 440 1.06 28.47 0.69
N THR A 441 -0.14 27.90 0.82
CA THR A 441 -1.42 28.58 0.58
C THR A 441 -2.26 28.64 1.85
N GLU A 442 -3.26 29.51 1.84
CA GLU A 442 -4.21 29.62 2.96
C GLU A 442 -5.07 28.37 3.07
N LEU A 443 -5.31 27.92 4.31
CA LEU A 443 -6.31 26.92 4.60
C LEU A 443 -7.67 27.63 4.66
N ALA A 444 -8.58 27.24 3.76
CA ALA A 444 -9.95 27.72 3.77
C ALA A 444 -10.77 26.92 4.81
N ILE A 445 -10.74 27.37 6.06
CA ILE A 445 -11.44 26.77 7.19
C ILE A 445 -12.83 27.43 7.31
N PRO A 446 -13.93 26.69 7.14
CA PRO A 446 -15.27 27.24 7.32
C PRO A 446 -15.51 27.68 8.77
N ALA A 447 -16.45 28.61 8.96
CA ALA A 447 -16.80 29.09 10.30
C ALA A 447 -17.16 27.93 11.24
N ASP A 448 -16.79 28.09 12.51
CA ASP A 448 -17.04 27.14 13.60
C ASP A 448 -16.41 25.74 13.44
N HIS A 449 -15.58 25.53 12.41
CA HIS A 449 -14.75 24.33 12.28
C HIS A 449 -13.43 24.51 13.01
N VAL A 450 -12.89 23.40 13.51
CA VAL A 450 -11.62 23.38 14.24
C VAL A 450 -10.65 22.46 13.52
N VAL A 451 -9.47 22.98 13.15
CA VAL A 451 -8.36 22.19 12.61
C VAL A 451 -7.30 22.03 13.68
N GLN A 452 -6.90 20.80 13.97
CA GLN A 452 -5.81 20.48 14.88
C GLN A 452 -4.67 19.80 14.10
N LEU A 453 -3.45 20.31 14.28
CA LEU A 453 -2.23 19.81 13.65
C LEU A 453 -1.27 19.33 14.74
N ALA A 454 -0.76 18.11 14.64
CA ALA A 454 0.26 17.56 15.53
C ALA A 454 1.28 16.75 14.72
N LEU A 455 2.50 16.61 15.22
CA LEU A 455 3.46 15.67 14.63
C LEU A 455 3.01 14.24 14.92
N LEU A 456 3.17 13.34 13.94
CA LEU A 456 2.83 11.93 14.11
C LEU A 456 3.62 11.28 15.27
N THR A 457 4.86 11.73 15.49
CA THR A 457 5.74 11.30 16.59
C THR A 457 5.39 11.91 17.94
N GLN A 458 4.58 12.97 17.98
CA GLN A 458 4.15 13.66 19.21
C GLN A 458 2.64 13.95 19.21
N PRO A 459 1.77 12.93 19.21
CA PRO A 459 0.32 13.11 19.10
C PRO A 459 -0.30 13.88 20.29
N GLY A 460 0.41 13.97 21.42
CA GLY A 460 -0.03 14.70 22.61
C GLY A 460 0.12 16.22 22.52
N ILE A 461 0.81 16.75 21.50
CA ILE A 461 1.06 18.19 21.33
C ILE A 461 0.46 18.63 20.00
N SER A 462 -0.71 19.26 20.06
CA SER A 462 -1.40 19.80 18.88
C SER A 462 -1.46 21.32 18.87
N ARG A 463 -1.40 21.90 17.68
CA ARG A 463 -1.71 23.31 17.40
C ARG A 463 -3.08 23.41 16.78
N THR A 464 -3.89 24.36 17.25
CA THR A 464 -5.26 24.57 16.81
C THR A 464 -5.35 25.79 15.93
N GLN A 465 -6.01 25.66 14.79
CA GLN A 465 -6.36 26.75 13.88
C GLN A 465 -7.88 26.74 13.63
N THR A 466 -8.54 27.87 13.87
CA THR A 466 -10.00 28.04 13.71
C THR A 466 -10.36 29.06 12.63
N GLU A 467 -9.42 29.92 12.25
CA GLU A 467 -9.61 30.95 11.23
C GLU A 467 -8.89 30.57 9.94
N SER A 468 -9.49 30.93 8.80
CA SER A 468 -8.85 30.78 7.51
C SER A 468 -7.56 31.60 7.44
N GLY A 469 -6.51 31.01 6.86
CA GLY A 469 -5.20 31.65 6.77
C GLY A 469 -4.09 30.64 6.58
N ARG A 470 -2.87 31.14 6.39
CA ARG A 470 -1.68 30.27 6.35
C ARG A 470 -1.44 29.66 7.72
N THR A 471 -1.04 28.40 7.71
CA THR A 471 -0.59 27.72 8.92
C THR A 471 0.80 28.23 9.30
N ASP A 472 0.98 28.48 10.59
CA ASP A 472 2.27 28.78 11.23
C ASP A 472 2.27 28.09 12.60
N ALA A 473 3.05 27.02 12.72
CA ALA A 473 3.10 26.18 13.91
C ALA A 473 4.52 25.76 14.24
N CYS A 474 4.90 25.84 15.52
CA CYS A 474 6.20 25.39 16.01
C CYS A 474 6.06 24.18 16.95
N PHE A 475 6.93 23.20 16.74
CA PHE A 475 7.09 22.00 17.57
C PHE A 475 8.56 21.86 18.00
N GLN A 476 8.79 21.23 19.15
CA GLN A 476 10.15 20.97 19.65
C GLN A 476 10.32 19.46 19.85
N VAL A 477 11.37 18.90 19.26
CA VAL A 477 11.60 17.45 19.18
C VAL A 477 13.07 17.11 19.39
N VAL A 478 13.33 15.83 19.65
CA VAL A 478 14.68 15.25 19.56
C VAL A 478 14.92 14.73 18.15
N LEU A 479 16.19 14.50 17.77
CA LEU A 479 16.59 14.04 16.43
C LEU A 479 15.73 12.88 15.87
N PRO A 480 15.50 11.76 16.58
CA PRO A 480 14.74 10.63 16.04
C PRO A 480 13.22 10.87 15.93
N ASP A 481 12.71 11.98 16.48
CA ASP A 481 11.29 12.31 16.45
C ASP A 481 10.95 13.36 15.37
N ILE A 482 11.96 13.88 14.66
CA ILE A 482 11.77 14.71 13.47
C ILE A 482 11.09 13.84 12.40
N THR A 483 9.95 14.30 11.86
CA THR A 483 9.19 13.59 10.84
C THR A 483 8.43 14.59 9.95
N PRO A 484 8.26 14.32 8.64
CA PRO A 484 7.38 15.08 7.77
C PRO A 484 5.90 14.71 7.98
N PHE A 485 5.57 13.69 8.77
CA PHE A 485 4.19 13.29 8.99
C PHE A 485 3.50 14.15 10.05
N VAL A 486 2.46 14.86 9.64
CA VAL A 486 1.61 15.70 10.49
C VAL A 486 0.22 15.09 10.53
N THR A 487 -0.31 14.79 11.71
CA THR A 487 -1.72 14.44 11.86
C THR A 487 -2.56 15.71 11.77
N MET A 488 -3.51 15.75 10.83
CA MET A 488 -4.51 16.79 10.73
C MET A 488 -5.87 16.21 11.13
N ARG A 489 -6.50 16.82 12.12
CA ARG A 489 -7.84 16.49 12.58
C ARG A 489 -8.76 17.68 12.35
N VAL A 490 -9.92 17.43 11.77
CA VAL A 490 -10.94 18.45 11.50
C VAL A 490 -12.21 18.06 12.24
N THR A 491 -12.71 18.99 13.05
CA THR A 491 -13.95 18.85 13.80
C THR A 491 -14.97 19.87 13.32
N ASP A 492 -16.18 19.40 13.03
CA ASP A 492 -17.30 20.26 12.63
C ASP A 492 -18.01 20.89 13.85
N PRO A 493 -18.95 21.83 13.64
CA PRO A 493 -19.68 22.48 14.74
C PRO A 493 -20.58 21.53 15.56
N HIS A 494 -20.86 20.34 15.03
CA HIS A 494 -21.67 19.31 15.68
C HIS A 494 -20.83 18.30 16.46
N GLY A 495 -19.49 18.44 16.47
CA GLY A 495 -18.55 17.58 17.17
C GLY A 495 -18.12 16.34 16.38
N VAL A 496 -18.58 16.19 15.12
CA VAL A 496 -18.10 15.13 14.23
C VAL A 496 -16.65 15.42 13.88
N THR A 497 -15.80 14.39 13.97
CA THR A 497 -14.36 14.56 13.80
C THR A 497 -13.80 13.51 12.84
N VAL A 498 -13.00 13.98 11.88
CA VAL A 498 -12.23 13.17 10.94
C VAL A 498 -10.75 13.54 10.97
N SER A 499 -9.86 12.61 10.64
CA SER A 499 -8.41 12.87 10.74
C SER A 499 -7.56 12.12 9.73
N THR A 500 -6.57 12.76 9.14
CA THR A 500 -5.63 12.16 8.18
C THR A 500 -4.19 12.45 8.59
N VAL A 501 -3.25 11.66 8.09
CA VAL A 501 -1.85 12.09 8.01
C VAL A 501 -1.67 12.96 6.77
N VAL A 502 -0.91 14.04 6.93
CA VAL A 502 -0.43 14.95 5.90
C VAL A 502 1.09 14.78 5.83
N HIS A 503 1.63 14.74 4.62
CA HIS A 503 3.07 14.71 4.40
C HIS A 503 3.56 16.13 4.11
N ALA A 504 4.39 16.67 5.00
CA ALA A 504 4.99 18.01 4.91
C ALA A 504 6.51 17.86 4.79
N PRO A 505 7.08 17.95 3.58
CA PRO A 505 8.52 17.73 3.37
C PRO A 505 9.40 18.59 4.27
N LEU A 506 10.52 17.98 4.69
CA LEU A 506 11.48 18.61 5.58
C LEU A 506 12.48 19.45 4.79
N GLU A 507 12.59 20.73 5.12
CA GLU A 507 13.69 21.59 4.73
C GLU A 507 14.77 21.55 5.82
N ASN A 508 16.04 21.47 5.39
CA ASN A 508 17.18 21.24 6.29
C ASN A 508 17.09 19.92 7.09
N ASP A 509 16.54 18.85 6.49
CA ASP A 509 16.49 17.52 7.11
C ASP A 509 17.90 17.06 7.55
N PRO A 510 18.12 16.77 8.85
CA PRO A 510 19.42 16.28 9.31
C PRO A 510 19.77 14.94 8.65
N PRO A 511 20.93 14.84 7.96
CA PRO A 511 21.23 13.69 7.08
C PRO A 511 21.35 12.34 7.80
N ASN A 512 21.60 12.34 9.12
CA ASN A 512 21.78 11.12 9.91
C ASN A 512 20.57 10.80 10.80
N ARG A 513 19.40 11.42 10.53
CA ARG A 513 18.20 11.24 11.34
C ARG A 513 17.69 9.80 11.32
N LEU A 514 17.59 9.20 10.14
CA LEU A 514 17.14 7.81 10.01
C LEU A 514 18.11 6.83 10.66
N ASP A 515 19.41 7.12 10.61
CA ASP A 515 20.43 6.34 11.33
C ASP A 515 20.23 6.40 12.86
N GLU A 516 19.76 7.53 13.40
CA GLU A 516 19.42 7.66 14.82
C GLU A 516 18.17 6.86 15.19
N VAL A 517 17.17 6.86 14.31
CA VAL A 517 15.98 6.01 14.47
C VAL A 517 16.38 4.53 14.49
N LEU A 518 17.33 4.11 13.64
CA LEU A 518 17.90 2.75 13.69
C LEU A 518 18.66 2.48 14.99
N ALA A 519 19.54 3.40 15.40
CA ALA A 519 20.34 3.23 16.61
C ALA A 519 19.48 3.10 17.87
N ARG A 520 18.33 3.80 17.92
CA ARG A 520 17.33 3.66 18.99
C ARG A 520 16.76 2.23 19.08
N GLN A 521 16.68 1.53 17.95
CA GLN A 521 16.16 0.16 17.88
C GLN A 521 17.23 -0.91 18.11
N VAL A 522 18.50 -0.58 17.87
CA VAL A 522 19.67 -1.44 18.06
C VAL A 522 20.38 -1.10 19.38
N ASP A 523 19.74 -1.45 20.49
CA ASP A 523 20.16 -1.08 21.85
C ASP A 523 20.90 -2.21 22.61
N THR A 524 21.11 -3.38 22.00
CA THR A 524 21.88 -4.51 22.58
C THR A 524 22.86 -5.14 21.58
N PRO A 525 23.95 -5.78 22.04
CA PRO A 525 24.89 -6.49 21.16
C PRO A 525 24.26 -7.56 20.29
N GLU A 526 23.26 -8.28 20.81
CA GLU A 526 22.51 -9.30 20.08
C GLU A 526 21.75 -8.67 18.91
N LYS A 527 21.08 -7.54 19.16
CA LYS A 527 20.37 -6.77 18.15
C LYS A 527 21.33 -6.20 17.08
N PHE A 528 22.52 -5.77 17.49
CA PHE A 528 23.54 -5.29 16.55
C PHE A 528 24.07 -6.40 15.64
N LEU A 529 24.43 -7.55 16.20
CA LEU A 529 24.87 -8.71 15.42
C LEU A 529 23.76 -9.23 14.50
N ARG A 530 22.49 -9.16 14.95
CA ARG A 530 21.33 -9.47 14.12
C ARG A 530 21.22 -8.52 12.94
N PHE A 531 21.27 -7.20 13.17
CA PHE A 531 21.27 -6.19 12.11
C PHE A 531 22.41 -6.42 11.11
N LEU A 532 23.62 -6.66 11.61
CA LEU A 532 24.80 -6.97 10.82
C LEU A 532 24.58 -8.20 9.92
N SER A 533 24.02 -9.28 10.46
CA SER A 533 23.75 -10.50 9.70
C SER A 533 22.74 -10.27 8.56
N LEU A 534 21.71 -9.45 8.80
CA LEU A 534 20.66 -9.13 7.84
C LEU A 534 21.21 -8.27 6.70
N LEU A 535 21.97 -7.23 7.04
CA LEU A 535 22.66 -6.37 6.08
C LEU A 535 23.60 -7.19 5.18
N LEU A 536 24.32 -8.14 5.78
CA LEU A 536 25.25 -9.03 5.09
C LEU A 536 24.59 -10.23 4.39
N GLY A 537 23.25 -10.31 4.39
CA GLY A 537 22.49 -11.22 3.53
C GLY A 537 22.47 -12.68 4.00
N LEU A 538 22.65 -12.94 5.30
CA LEU A 538 22.50 -14.28 5.86
C LEU A 538 21.04 -14.70 5.94
N SER A 539 20.74 -15.96 5.63
CA SER A 539 19.40 -16.60 5.61
C SER A 539 18.94 -17.27 6.93
N ASP A 540 19.81 -17.43 7.93
CA ASP A 540 19.40 -17.90 9.28
C ASP A 540 20.37 -17.44 10.38
N PRO A 541 20.02 -16.41 11.17
CA PRO A 541 20.86 -15.93 12.26
C PRO A 541 20.71 -16.72 13.57
N ALA A 542 19.74 -17.65 13.67
CA ALA A 542 19.62 -18.53 14.84
C ALA A 542 20.76 -19.57 14.88
N ALA A 543 21.23 -20.00 13.70
CA ALA A 543 22.39 -20.88 13.55
C ALA A 543 23.71 -20.23 14.03
N LEU A 544 23.86 -18.90 13.87
CA LEU A 544 24.98 -18.16 14.47
C LEU A 544 24.91 -18.19 16.00
N TRP A 545 23.71 -18.06 16.56
CA TRP A 545 23.53 -17.95 18.01
C TRP A 545 23.72 -19.26 18.76
N THR A 546 23.28 -20.38 18.16
CA THR A 546 23.55 -21.74 18.69
C THR A 546 25.03 -22.11 18.64
N ALA A 547 25.79 -21.51 17.71
CA ALA A 547 27.24 -21.68 17.67
C ALA A 547 27.97 -20.84 18.74
N THR A 548 27.41 -19.69 19.14
CA THR A 548 28.01 -18.82 20.16
C THR A 548 27.59 -19.13 21.61
N THR A 549 26.42 -19.76 21.81
CA THR A 549 25.93 -20.16 23.13
C THR A 549 25.98 -21.69 23.27
N GLY A 550 27.15 -22.21 23.62
CA GLY A 550 27.30 -23.61 24.03
C GLY A 550 26.50 -23.92 25.32
N PRO A 551 26.21 -25.20 25.63
CA PRO A 551 25.35 -25.60 26.75
C PRO A 551 25.86 -25.21 28.15
N ASP A 552 27.12 -24.80 28.26
CA ASP A 552 27.73 -24.38 29.52
C ASP A 552 27.96 -22.87 29.48
N GLY A 553 27.17 -22.13 30.27
CA GLY A 553 27.19 -20.68 30.40
C GLY A 553 28.48 -20.12 31.03
N GLN A 554 29.59 -20.23 30.32
CA GLN A 554 30.82 -19.49 30.58
C GLN A 554 31.03 -18.47 29.46
N SER A 555 30.79 -17.20 29.79
CA SER A 555 31.19 -16.05 29.01
C SER A 555 32.72 -15.92 29.04
N GLY A 556 33.38 -16.59 28.09
CA GLY A 556 34.81 -16.48 27.84
C GLY A 556 35.06 -15.89 26.46
N GLY A 557 35.62 -14.68 26.41
CA GLY A 557 35.98 -14.01 25.17
C GLY A 557 37.15 -14.70 24.46
N ALA A 558 36.92 -15.08 23.21
CA ALA A 558 37.93 -15.14 22.16
C ALA A 558 37.19 -15.42 20.84
N TRP A 559 37.52 -14.67 19.80
CA TRP A 559 37.18 -15.01 18.42
C TRP A 559 38.05 -16.21 18.02
N ASP A 560 37.64 -17.43 18.40
CA ASP A 560 38.41 -18.65 18.17
C ASP A 560 38.20 -19.17 16.72
N PRO A 561 39.25 -19.52 15.94
CA PRO A 561 39.15 -19.95 14.54
C PRO A 561 38.59 -21.38 14.34
N ALA A 562 38.02 -22.00 15.37
CA ALA A 562 37.67 -23.41 15.38
C ALA A 562 36.17 -23.66 15.14
N PHE A 563 35.62 -23.18 14.03
CA PHE A 563 34.28 -23.58 13.58
C PHE A 563 34.30 -24.02 12.11
N GLY A 564 34.48 -25.32 11.89
CA GLY A 564 34.24 -25.94 10.59
C GLY A 564 32.75 -26.07 10.34
N GLY A 565 32.24 -25.33 9.36
CA GLY A 565 30.97 -25.65 8.68
C GLY A 565 29.86 -24.59 8.70
N SER A 566 29.98 -23.50 9.47
CA SER A 566 29.02 -22.38 9.46
C SER A 566 29.73 -21.07 9.11
N THR A 567 29.30 -20.40 8.05
CA THR A 567 29.86 -19.12 7.58
C THR A 567 29.85 -18.07 8.71
N GLY A 568 31.03 -17.72 9.24
CA GLY A 568 31.15 -16.75 10.33
C GLY A 568 30.93 -15.30 9.87
N ILE A 569 30.62 -14.40 10.81
CA ILE A 569 30.42 -12.95 10.56
C ILE A 569 31.62 -12.34 9.81
N PHE A 570 32.83 -12.77 10.13
CA PHE A 570 34.04 -12.34 9.41
C PHE A 570 33.98 -12.65 7.91
N GLU A 571 33.65 -13.89 7.54
CA GLU A 571 33.61 -14.32 6.14
C GLU A 571 32.53 -13.58 5.34
N LEU A 572 31.43 -13.21 6.00
CA LEU A 572 30.36 -12.41 5.43
C LEU A 572 30.77 -10.96 5.18
N VAL A 573 31.49 -10.35 6.14
CA VAL A 573 32.05 -9.01 5.95
C VAL A 573 33.07 -9.03 4.81
N VAL A 574 33.92 -10.06 4.74
CA VAL A 574 34.90 -10.23 3.64
C VAL A 574 34.21 -10.46 2.29
N ARG A 575 33.12 -11.22 2.24
CA ARG A 575 32.32 -11.39 1.02
C ARG A 575 31.63 -10.09 0.61
N ALA A 576 31.06 -9.35 1.55
CA ALA A 576 30.45 -8.05 1.29
C ALA A 576 31.48 -7.02 0.79
N LEU A 577 32.74 -7.09 1.24
CA LEU A 577 33.83 -6.26 0.70
C LEU A 577 34.07 -6.50 -0.80
N ALA A 578 33.74 -7.68 -1.32
CA ALA A 578 33.85 -8.01 -2.74
C ALA A 578 32.56 -7.69 -3.51
N ASP A 579 31.41 -8.12 -2.98
CA ASP A 579 30.15 -8.17 -3.72
C ASP A 579 29.24 -6.95 -3.45
N ARG A 580 29.35 -6.33 -2.26
CA ARG A 580 28.43 -5.27 -1.77
C ARG A 580 29.13 -4.21 -0.87
N PRO A 581 30.13 -3.48 -1.39
CA PRO A 581 30.88 -2.50 -0.60
C PRO A 581 30.01 -1.33 -0.11
N GLU A 582 28.91 -1.00 -0.78
CA GLU A 582 27.93 0.00 -0.36
C GLU A 582 27.26 -0.34 0.98
N ALA A 583 26.84 -1.59 1.18
CA ALA A 583 26.20 -2.01 2.43
C ALA A 583 27.14 -1.84 3.64
N LEU A 584 28.44 -2.06 3.45
CA LEU A 584 29.45 -1.85 4.50
C LEU A 584 29.67 -0.36 4.81
N ARG A 585 29.51 0.54 3.83
CA ARG A 585 29.56 2.00 4.09
C ARG A 585 28.36 2.45 4.90
N ASP A 586 27.17 1.91 4.62
CA ASP A 586 25.96 2.20 5.38
C ASP A 586 26.07 1.69 6.82
N LEU A 587 26.69 0.52 7.02
CA LEU A 587 27.00 0.00 8.34
C LEU A 587 27.99 0.89 9.10
N ASP A 588 29.01 1.41 8.41
CA ASP A 588 30.03 2.25 9.05
C ASP A 588 29.41 3.52 9.65
N ARG A 589 28.37 4.08 9.01
CA ARG A 589 27.62 5.22 9.57
C ARG A 589 26.96 4.87 10.90
N LEU A 590 26.27 3.72 10.97
CA LEU A 590 25.68 3.23 12.20
C LEU A 590 26.74 2.94 13.27
N VAL A 591 27.85 2.28 12.91
CA VAL A 591 28.94 1.96 13.85
C VAL A 591 29.57 3.24 14.41
N ARG A 592 29.87 4.23 13.57
CA ARG A 592 30.37 5.54 14.01
C ARG A 592 29.40 6.22 14.97
N ARG A 593 28.09 6.08 14.73
CA ARG A 593 27.06 6.66 15.59
C ARG A 593 26.96 5.96 16.94
N LEU A 594 26.95 4.63 16.96
CA LEU A 594 27.00 3.84 18.20
C LEU A 594 28.25 4.19 19.02
N ARG A 595 29.41 4.39 18.36
CA ARG A 595 30.65 4.84 19.03
C ARG A 595 30.59 6.24 19.63
N ALA A 596 29.63 7.08 19.22
CA ALA A 596 29.52 8.46 19.69
C ALA A 596 28.94 8.57 21.11
N THR A 597 28.30 7.52 21.63
CA THR A 597 27.73 7.48 22.98
C THR A 597 28.32 6.31 23.78
N ASP A 598 28.44 6.48 25.11
CA ASP A 598 28.94 5.39 25.96
C ASP A 598 27.99 4.18 25.96
N GLN A 599 26.67 4.44 25.86
CA GLN A 599 25.67 3.38 25.71
C GLN A 599 25.84 2.63 24.38
N GLY A 600 26.05 3.33 23.27
CA GLY A 600 26.23 2.69 21.97
C GLY A 600 27.55 1.94 21.82
N ARG A 601 28.61 2.34 22.53
CA ARG A 601 29.86 1.54 22.59
C ARG A 601 29.64 0.18 23.25
N ASN A 602 28.76 0.10 24.25
CA ASN A 602 28.42 -1.15 24.92
C ASN A 602 27.54 -2.08 24.06
N VAL A 603 26.96 -1.55 22.97
CA VAL A 603 26.23 -2.33 21.97
C VAL A 603 27.19 -3.07 21.04
N LEU A 604 28.41 -2.56 20.82
CA LEU A 604 29.38 -3.22 19.95
C LEU A 604 30.02 -4.42 20.67
N PRO A 605 30.07 -5.62 20.06
CA PRO A 605 30.72 -6.78 20.64
C PRO A 605 32.21 -6.55 20.92
N GLN A 606 32.75 -7.22 21.94
CA GLN A 606 34.17 -7.15 22.26
C GLN A 606 35.03 -7.58 21.05
N GLY A 607 36.04 -6.75 20.72
CA GLY A 607 36.94 -6.98 19.57
C GLY A 607 36.39 -6.53 18.21
N PHE A 608 35.13 -6.08 18.14
CA PHE A 608 34.54 -5.60 16.88
C PHE A 608 35.28 -4.39 16.31
N ASP A 609 35.78 -3.50 17.18
CA ASP A 609 36.47 -2.28 16.74
C ASP A 609 37.75 -2.56 15.94
N GLU A 610 38.52 -3.57 16.35
CA GLU A 610 39.76 -3.99 15.67
C GLU A 610 39.46 -4.60 14.30
N LEU A 611 38.42 -5.44 14.22
CA LEU A 611 37.93 -5.96 12.95
C LEU A 611 37.49 -4.83 12.02
N TRP A 612 36.64 -3.94 12.52
CA TRP A 612 36.00 -2.91 11.71
C TRP A 612 37.01 -1.92 11.15
N ALA A 613 38.03 -1.55 11.92
CA ALA A 613 39.15 -0.74 11.42
C ALA A 613 39.85 -1.41 10.23
N THR A 614 40.13 -2.71 10.32
CA THR A 614 40.76 -3.49 9.24
C THR A 614 39.88 -3.55 7.98
N VAL A 615 38.57 -3.68 8.15
CA VAL A 615 37.60 -3.72 7.04
C VAL A 615 37.56 -2.38 6.31
N MET A 616 37.51 -1.27 7.06
CA MET A 616 37.49 0.08 6.49
C MET A 616 38.79 0.44 5.79
N ASP A 617 39.94 0.05 6.34
CA ASP A 617 41.26 0.21 5.71
C ASP A 617 41.36 -0.47 4.34
N VAL A 618 40.59 -1.54 4.09
CA VAL A 618 40.52 -2.24 2.80
C VAL A 618 39.50 -1.60 1.85
N LEU A 619 38.48 -0.93 2.40
CA LEU A 619 37.39 -0.30 1.66
C LEU A 619 37.82 1.05 1.05
N GLU A 620 38.57 1.88 1.79
CA GLU A 620 39.06 3.19 1.35
C GLU A 620 40.03 3.18 0.14
N PRO A 621 40.99 2.23 -0.01
CA PRO A 621 41.97 2.23 -1.11
C PRO A 621 41.41 1.84 -2.48
N ARG A 622 40.22 1.21 -2.55
CA ARG A 622 39.62 0.75 -3.82
C ARG A 622 39.04 1.88 -4.67
N GLU A 623 38.80 3.06 -4.10
CA GLU A 623 38.32 4.25 -4.82
C GLU A 623 39.45 5.04 -5.49
N ALA A 624 40.68 5.01 -4.95
CA ALA A 624 41.82 5.71 -5.55
C ALA A 624 42.36 5.05 -6.85
N ARG A 625 41.76 3.94 -7.29
CA ARG A 625 42.18 3.14 -8.47
C ARG A 625 41.07 2.94 -9.52
N ARG A 626 39.89 3.53 -9.34
CA ARG A 626 38.87 3.71 -10.38
C ARG A 626 38.80 5.17 -10.75
#